data_AF-A0A9E5EZ60-F1
#
_entry.id   AF-A0A9E5EZ60-F1
#
_cell.length_a   1.000
_cell.length_b   1.000
_cell.length_c   1.000
_cell.angle_alpha   90.00
_cell.angle_beta   90.00
_cell.angle_gamma   90.00
#
_symmetry.space_group_name_H-M   'P 1'
#
loop_
_entity.id
_entity.type
_entity.pdbx_description
1 polymer ?
#
loop_
_entity_poly.entity_id
_entity_poly.type
_entity_poly.pdbx_seq_one_letter_code
_entity_poly.pdbx_strand_id
1 'polypeptide(L)'
;MENFLRNGCENMTPKEAYDLIVSTGVRSREGEKSIASDANYSHLYAKHFLKGPFPAGEKSIREDAFAAYLYCKEIIGQRWYDAEDVIKKNPHTAYRYSVDVIGGRWEDAEKNIKKSPTWAGAYAENILRSRFKEAESSIAKKDGPASDYFRAVIKGDWKGWSETDISRSPVWMYYYARSLGHMLPEPMHSGLLGKRIKNVYADMYFKEFC
;
A
#
# COMPACT_ATOMS: atom_id res chain seq x y z
N MET A 1 39.18 29.67 4.33
CA MET A 1 37.83 29.06 4.42
C MET A 1 37.53 28.17 3.23
N GLU A 2 37.82 28.56 1.98
CA GLU A 2 37.57 27.72 0.78
C GLU A 2 38.28 26.36 0.79
N ASN A 3 39.53 26.26 1.26
CA ASN A 3 40.24 24.98 1.35
C ASN A 3 39.69 24.02 2.43
N PHE A 4 39.03 24.55 3.46
CA PHE A 4 38.38 23.72 4.50
C PHE A 4 37.05 23.16 4.00
N LEU A 5 36.33 23.93 3.18
CA LEU A 5 35.09 23.50 2.52
C LEU A 5 35.34 22.50 1.39
N ARG A 6 36.46 22.60 0.66
CA ARG A 6 36.84 21.62 -0.37
C ARG A 6 37.30 20.27 0.20
N ASN A 7 38.19 20.28 1.19
CA ASN A 7 38.74 19.03 1.74
C ASN A 7 37.85 18.37 2.80
N GLY A 8 36.87 19.09 3.36
CA GLY A 8 35.92 18.54 4.32
C GLY A 8 34.93 17.54 3.71
N CYS A 9 34.72 17.56 2.39
CA CYS A 9 33.67 16.78 1.73
C CYS A 9 34.04 15.32 1.41
N GLU A 10 35.31 14.92 1.52
CA GLU A 10 35.78 13.61 1.02
C GLU A 10 35.25 12.41 1.82
N ASN A 11 34.70 12.60 3.03
CA ASN A 11 34.19 11.53 3.90
C ASN A 11 32.87 11.86 4.61
N MET A 12 32.10 12.82 4.11
CA MET A 12 30.82 13.18 4.73
C MET A 12 29.79 12.07 4.55
N THR A 13 29.02 11.78 5.61
CA THR A 13 27.79 11.00 5.48
C THR A 13 26.77 11.76 4.62
N PRO A 14 25.76 11.08 4.03
CA PRO A 14 24.72 11.75 3.25
C PRO A 14 24.01 12.85 4.04
N LYS A 15 23.83 12.64 5.35
CA LYS A 15 23.28 13.63 6.27
C LYS A 15 24.16 14.87 6.40
N GLU A 16 25.44 14.69 6.72
CA GLU A 16 26.36 15.81 6.92
C GLU A 16 26.53 16.61 5.62
N ALA A 17 26.60 15.93 4.48
CA ALA A 17 26.64 16.56 3.18
C ALA A 17 25.36 17.38 2.91
N TYR A 18 24.19 16.80 3.18
CA TYR A 18 22.91 17.51 3.04
C TYR A 18 22.83 18.74 3.96
N ASP A 19 23.13 18.58 5.25
CA ASP A 19 23.07 19.64 6.24
C ASP A 19 24.04 20.78 5.90
N LEU A 20 25.26 20.46 5.43
CA LEU A 20 26.23 21.45 4.98
C LEU A 20 25.72 22.24 3.77
N ILE A 21 25.25 21.56 2.72
CA ILE A 21 24.80 22.23 1.50
C ILE A 21 23.57 23.09 1.78
N VAL A 22 22.62 22.61 2.59
CA VAL A 22 21.41 23.36 2.95
C VAL A 22 21.74 24.58 3.83
N SER A 23 22.66 24.45 4.78
CA SER A 23 23.02 25.56 5.68
C SER A 23 23.89 26.63 5.01
N THR A 24 24.75 26.25 4.06
CA THR A 24 25.71 27.18 3.42
C THR A 24 25.29 27.64 2.03
N GLY A 25 24.41 26.89 1.35
CA GLY A 25 24.10 27.07 -0.07
C GLY A 25 25.21 26.61 -1.02
N VAL A 26 26.36 26.15 -0.51
CA VAL A 26 27.53 25.80 -1.32
C VAL A 26 27.44 24.34 -1.74
N ARG A 27 27.32 24.11 -3.05
CA ARG A 27 27.34 22.76 -3.64
C ARG A 27 28.78 22.30 -3.85
N SER A 28 29.05 21.02 -3.58
CA SER A 28 30.32 20.36 -3.91
C SER A 28 30.05 19.01 -4.58
N ARG A 29 30.97 18.58 -5.46
CA ARG A 29 30.84 17.31 -6.17
C ARG A 29 30.83 16.13 -5.21
N GLU A 30 31.69 16.18 -4.20
CA GLU A 30 31.86 15.14 -3.19
C GLU A 30 30.64 15.08 -2.26
N GLY A 31 30.10 16.24 -1.86
CA GLY A 31 28.87 16.32 -1.07
C GLY A 31 27.66 15.76 -1.84
N GLU A 32 27.47 16.17 -3.09
CA GLU A 32 26.38 15.63 -3.93
C GLU A 32 26.55 14.13 -4.19
N LYS A 33 27.79 13.64 -4.35
CA LYS A 33 28.07 12.20 -4.47
C LYS A 33 27.68 11.45 -3.20
N SER A 34 27.94 12.01 -2.02
CA SER A 34 27.52 11.42 -0.74
C SER A 34 25.99 11.37 -0.63
N ILE A 35 25.30 12.49 -0.88
CA ILE A 35 23.82 12.56 -0.89
C ILE A 35 23.23 11.55 -1.86
N ALA A 36 23.77 11.47 -3.08
CA ALA A 36 23.31 10.56 -4.14
C ALA A 36 23.33 9.07 -3.74
N SER A 37 24.16 8.70 -2.76
CA SER A 37 24.27 7.30 -2.29
C SER A 37 23.14 6.86 -1.37
N ASP A 38 22.31 7.78 -0.87
CA ASP A 38 21.18 7.49 0.01
C ASP A 38 19.86 7.97 -0.60
N ALA A 39 18.86 7.08 -0.65
CA ALA A 39 17.58 7.35 -1.29
C ALA A 39 16.79 8.49 -0.60
N ASN A 40 16.81 8.52 0.73
CA ASN A 40 16.07 9.52 1.50
C ASN A 40 16.73 10.89 1.36
N TYR A 41 18.05 10.98 1.53
CA TYR A 41 18.76 12.24 1.34
C TYR A 41 18.74 12.71 -0.12
N SER A 42 18.77 11.80 -1.08
CA SER A 42 18.59 12.15 -2.50
C SER A 42 17.21 12.76 -2.78
N HIS A 43 16.14 12.20 -2.21
CA HIS A 43 14.79 12.76 -2.31
C HIS A 43 14.69 14.11 -1.58
N LEU A 44 15.18 14.22 -0.34
CA LEU A 44 15.15 15.46 0.43
C LEU A 44 15.92 16.58 -0.27
N TYR A 45 17.07 16.26 -0.85
CA TYR A 45 17.88 17.21 -1.60
C TYR A 45 17.16 17.70 -2.86
N ALA A 46 16.58 16.78 -3.64
CA ALA A 46 15.75 17.12 -4.79
C ALA A 46 14.56 18.02 -4.40
N LYS A 47 13.88 17.70 -3.30
CA LYS A 47 12.68 18.40 -2.83
C LYS A 47 12.97 19.80 -2.27
N HIS A 48 13.90 19.88 -1.32
CA HIS A 48 14.07 21.09 -0.50
C HIS A 48 15.12 22.03 -1.05
N PHE A 49 16.20 21.50 -1.62
CA PHE A 49 17.32 22.29 -2.10
C PHE A 49 17.24 22.59 -3.59
N LEU A 50 17.19 21.54 -4.43
CA LEU A 50 17.15 21.70 -5.89
C LEU A 50 15.78 22.16 -6.39
N LYS A 51 14.70 21.79 -5.68
CA LYS A 51 13.31 21.98 -6.11
C LYS A 51 13.05 21.41 -7.51
N GLY A 52 13.63 20.23 -7.77
CA GLY A 52 13.62 19.58 -9.07
C GLY A 52 14.40 18.27 -9.07
N PRO A 53 14.51 17.60 -10.23
CA PRO A 53 15.17 16.31 -10.32
C PRO A 53 16.65 16.32 -9.89
N PHE A 54 17.13 15.17 -9.44
CA PHE A 54 18.49 14.95 -8.96
C PHE A 54 19.05 13.66 -9.60
N PRO A 55 19.47 13.72 -10.88
CA PRO A 55 19.84 12.53 -11.64
C PRO A 55 20.94 11.67 -10.99
N ALA A 56 21.86 12.28 -10.25
CA ALA A 56 22.90 11.53 -9.53
C ALA A 56 22.33 10.63 -8.43
N GLY A 57 21.27 11.06 -7.74
CA GLY A 57 20.60 10.30 -6.68
C GLY A 57 19.51 9.35 -7.19
N GLU A 58 19.06 9.47 -8.43
CA GLU A 58 18.00 8.63 -8.99
C GLU A 58 18.32 7.12 -8.95
N LYS A 59 19.59 6.73 -8.90
CA LYS A 59 19.97 5.33 -8.71
C LYS A 59 19.53 4.81 -7.35
N SER A 60 19.90 5.48 -6.26
CA SER A 60 19.54 5.05 -4.90
C SER A 60 18.03 5.18 -4.66
N ILE A 61 17.41 6.25 -5.18
CA ILE A 61 15.95 6.44 -5.08
C ILE A 61 15.19 5.27 -5.70
N ARG A 62 15.58 4.78 -6.88
CA ARG A 62 14.88 3.66 -7.56
C ARG A 62 14.99 2.34 -6.80
N GLU A 63 15.97 2.20 -5.93
CA GLU A 63 16.17 0.99 -5.12
C GLU A 63 15.33 0.99 -3.84
N ASP A 64 14.73 2.13 -3.45
CA ASP A 64 13.80 2.25 -2.33
C ASP A 64 12.38 2.56 -2.81
N ALA A 65 11.43 1.67 -2.50
CA ALA A 65 10.05 1.81 -2.95
C ALA A 65 9.39 3.11 -2.49
N PHE A 66 9.60 3.49 -1.22
CA PHE A 66 8.94 4.65 -0.64
C PHE A 66 9.53 5.96 -1.17
N ALA A 67 10.86 6.06 -1.23
CA ALA A 67 11.55 7.20 -1.83
C ALA A 67 11.18 7.36 -3.31
N ALA A 68 11.16 6.28 -4.09
CA ALA A 68 10.74 6.31 -5.49
C ALA A 68 9.31 6.82 -5.69
N TYR A 69 8.36 6.37 -4.86
CA TYR A 69 6.99 6.88 -4.89
C TYR A 69 6.93 8.38 -4.56
N LEU A 70 7.59 8.82 -3.47
CA LEU A 70 7.61 10.23 -3.10
C LEU A 70 8.25 11.09 -4.19
N TYR A 71 9.30 10.58 -4.83
CA TYR A 71 9.97 11.26 -5.94
C TYR A 71 9.03 11.44 -7.15
N CYS A 72 8.29 10.40 -7.53
CA CYS A 72 7.29 10.51 -8.58
C CYS A 72 6.20 11.52 -8.24
N LYS A 73 5.70 11.48 -7.00
CA LYS A 73 4.61 12.34 -6.54
C LYS A 73 4.99 13.80 -6.42
N GLU A 74 6.16 14.09 -5.86
CA GLU A 74 6.53 15.43 -5.41
C GLU A 74 7.50 16.14 -6.37
N ILE A 75 8.24 15.39 -7.20
CA ILE A 75 9.32 15.92 -8.05
C ILE A 75 9.03 15.72 -9.54
N ILE A 76 8.75 14.49 -9.97
CA ILE A 76 8.54 14.18 -11.39
C ILE A 76 7.11 14.58 -11.83
N GLY A 77 6.11 14.34 -10.98
CA GLY A 77 4.70 14.60 -11.28
C GLY A 77 4.03 13.61 -12.24
N GLN A 78 4.71 12.51 -12.58
CA GLN A 78 4.20 11.47 -13.48
C GLN A 78 4.82 10.10 -13.14
N ARG A 79 4.42 9.07 -13.90
CA ARG A 79 4.96 7.72 -13.75
C ARG A 79 6.46 7.65 -14.02
N TRP A 80 7.14 6.76 -13.30
CA TRP A 80 8.57 6.49 -13.47
C TRP A 80 8.80 4.99 -13.61
N TYR A 81 8.71 4.52 -14.86
CA TYR A 81 8.73 3.10 -15.20
C TYR A 81 9.95 2.34 -14.64
N ASP A 82 11.12 2.99 -14.59
CA ASP A 82 12.34 2.37 -14.05
C ASP A 82 12.24 2.04 -12.55
N ALA A 83 11.38 2.72 -11.79
CA ALA A 83 11.21 2.51 -10.36
C ALA A 83 10.06 1.54 -10.04
N GLU A 84 9.19 1.28 -11.02
CA GLU A 84 7.95 0.55 -10.81
C GLU A 84 8.14 -0.88 -10.33
N ASP A 85 9.23 -1.53 -10.76
CA ASP A 85 9.59 -2.88 -10.32
C ASP A 85 9.89 -2.97 -8.82
N VAL A 86 10.37 -1.90 -8.22
CA VAL A 86 10.63 -1.80 -6.78
C VAL A 86 9.36 -1.35 -6.05
N ILE A 87 8.69 -0.30 -6.56
CA ILE A 87 7.43 0.22 -5.97
C ILE A 87 6.39 -0.89 -5.84
N LYS A 88 6.16 -1.66 -6.90
CA LYS A 88 5.10 -2.68 -6.94
C LYS A 88 5.31 -3.85 -5.98
N LYS A 89 6.50 -4.02 -5.39
CA LYS A 89 6.80 -5.07 -4.41
C LYS A 89 6.25 -4.77 -3.02
N ASN A 90 6.09 -3.50 -2.66
CA ASN A 90 5.52 -3.08 -1.38
C ASN A 90 4.02 -2.75 -1.53
N PRO A 91 3.10 -3.50 -0.90
CA PRO A 91 1.65 -3.28 -1.04
C PRO A 91 1.18 -1.87 -0.64
N HIS A 92 1.76 -1.29 0.42
CA HIS A 92 1.42 0.06 0.87
C HIS A 92 1.81 1.08 -0.20
N THR A 93 3.08 1.06 -0.60
CA THR A 93 3.61 1.99 -1.59
C THR A 93 2.91 1.83 -2.93
N ALA A 94 2.65 0.61 -3.38
CA ALA A 94 1.96 0.35 -4.63
C ALA A 94 0.52 0.88 -4.64
N TYR A 95 -0.20 0.74 -3.52
CA TYR A 95 -1.51 1.38 -3.35
C TYR A 95 -1.40 2.91 -3.43
N ARG A 96 -0.47 3.53 -2.67
CA ARG A 96 -0.26 4.99 -2.69
C ARG A 96 0.11 5.50 -4.09
N TYR A 97 0.93 4.76 -4.82
CA TYR A 97 1.31 5.08 -6.19
C TYR A 97 0.12 5.01 -7.16
N SER A 98 -0.73 3.99 -7.00
CA SER A 98 -1.95 3.83 -7.80
C SER A 98 -2.91 5.01 -7.60
N VAL A 99 -3.02 5.52 -6.37
CA VAL A 99 -3.85 6.69 -6.02
C VAL A 99 -3.23 7.99 -6.52
N ASP A 100 -1.99 8.27 -6.11
CA ASP A 100 -1.41 9.62 -6.22
C ASP A 100 -0.72 9.87 -7.57
N VAL A 101 -0.25 8.83 -8.27
CA VAL A 101 0.57 8.97 -9.49
C VAL A 101 -0.13 8.40 -10.72
N ILE A 102 -0.71 7.20 -10.62
CA ILE A 102 -1.44 6.58 -11.73
C ILE A 102 -2.87 7.13 -11.82
N GLY A 103 -3.51 7.43 -10.69
CA GLY A 103 -4.91 7.85 -10.61
C GLY A 103 -5.90 6.73 -10.96
N GLY A 104 -5.52 5.46 -10.80
CA GLY A 104 -6.34 4.34 -11.25
C GLY A 104 -5.73 2.96 -11.03
N ARG A 105 -6.31 1.97 -11.72
CA ARG A 105 -5.95 0.55 -11.59
C ARG A 105 -4.53 0.29 -12.09
N TRP A 106 -3.74 -0.42 -11.29
CA TRP A 106 -2.40 -0.88 -11.65
C TRP A 106 -2.27 -2.39 -11.53
N GLU A 107 -2.59 -3.08 -12.62
CA GLU A 107 -2.68 -4.55 -12.66
C GLU A 107 -1.36 -5.25 -12.28
N ASP A 108 -0.21 -4.70 -12.67
CA ASP A 108 1.10 -5.25 -12.34
C ASP A 108 1.39 -5.27 -10.83
N ALA A 109 0.79 -4.36 -10.07
CA ALA A 109 0.93 -4.26 -8.62
C ALA A 109 -0.07 -5.14 -7.86
N GLU A 110 -1.18 -5.51 -8.49
CA GLU A 110 -2.24 -6.32 -7.87
C GLU A 110 -1.71 -7.66 -7.32
N LYS A 111 -0.70 -8.24 -7.96
CA LYS A 111 -0.03 -9.47 -7.50
C LYS A 111 0.56 -9.36 -6.10
N ASN A 112 0.98 -8.18 -5.68
CA ASN A 112 1.53 -7.92 -4.36
C ASN A 112 0.51 -7.25 -3.43
N ILE A 113 -0.30 -6.31 -3.94
CA ILE A 113 -1.37 -5.66 -3.17
C ILE A 113 -2.31 -6.69 -2.55
N LYS A 114 -2.74 -7.70 -3.33
CA LYS A 114 -3.66 -8.75 -2.85
C LYS A 114 -3.16 -9.55 -1.66
N LYS A 115 -1.84 -9.56 -1.40
CA LYS A 115 -1.23 -10.28 -0.27
C LYS A 115 -1.35 -9.53 1.06
N SER A 116 -1.71 -8.24 1.03
CA SER A 116 -1.92 -7.44 2.24
C SER A 116 -3.41 -7.22 2.50
N PRO A 117 -3.98 -7.73 3.62
CA PRO A 117 -5.41 -7.57 3.91
C PRO A 117 -5.85 -6.10 3.89
N THR A 118 -5.08 -5.22 4.55
CA THR A 118 -5.38 -3.79 4.67
C THR A 118 -5.33 -3.09 3.30
N TRP A 119 -4.24 -3.25 2.56
CA TRP A 119 -4.07 -2.53 1.28
C TRP A 119 -4.92 -3.11 0.16
N ALA A 120 -5.23 -4.41 0.18
CA ALA A 120 -6.16 -4.99 -0.76
C ALA A 120 -7.60 -4.49 -0.54
N GLY A 121 -8.05 -4.36 0.72
CA GLY A 121 -9.34 -3.79 1.03
C GLY A 121 -9.46 -2.34 0.56
N ALA A 122 -8.46 -1.51 0.93
CA ALA A 122 -8.41 -0.11 0.51
C ALA A 122 -8.32 0.06 -1.03
N TYR A 123 -7.58 -0.82 -1.72
CA TYR A 123 -7.48 -0.80 -3.18
C TYR A 123 -8.81 -1.18 -3.85
N ALA A 124 -9.51 -2.19 -3.33
CA ALA A 124 -10.82 -2.58 -3.83
C ALA A 124 -11.86 -1.46 -3.67
N GLU A 125 -11.84 -0.77 -2.54
CA GLU A 125 -12.72 0.37 -2.26
C GLU A 125 -12.40 1.58 -3.13
N ASN A 126 -11.16 2.05 -3.11
CA ASN A 126 -10.81 3.37 -3.62
C ASN A 126 -10.42 3.36 -5.11
N ILE A 127 -9.83 2.26 -5.59
CA ILE A 127 -9.35 2.12 -6.97
C ILE A 127 -10.32 1.31 -7.82
N LEU A 128 -10.62 0.06 -7.43
CA LEU A 128 -11.47 -0.82 -8.23
C LEU A 128 -12.96 -0.47 -8.14
N ARG A 129 -13.37 0.11 -7.00
CA ARG A 129 -14.78 0.36 -6.64
C ARG A 129 -15.67 -0.87 -6.84
N SER A 130 -15.08 -2.04 -6.63
CA SER A 130 -15.68 -3.34 -6.92
C SER A 130 -14.89 -4.44 -6.22
N ARG A 131 -15.40 -5.68 -6.29
CA ARG A 131 -14.78 -6.83 -5.63
C ARG A 131 -13.38 -7.12 -6.17
N PHE A 132 -12.43 -7.30 -5.26
CA PHE A 132 -11.10 -7.81 -5.58
C PHE A 132 -11.01 -9.29 -5.22
N LYS A 133 -11.63 -10.15 -6.04
CA LYS A 133 -11.86 -11.57 -5.75
C LYS A 133 -10.57 -12.32 -5.35
N GLU A 134 -9.48 -12.05 -6.03
CA GLU A 134 -8.17 -12.67 -5.79
C GLU A 134 -7.55 -12.27 -4.43
N ALA A 135 -8.05 -11.20 -3.81
CA ALA A 135 -7.60 -10.72 -2.51
C ALA A 135 -8.54 -11.06 -1.35
N GLU A 136 -9.77 -11.50 -1.62
CA GLU A 136 -10.78 -11.76 -0.57
C GLU A 136 -10.32 -12.78 0.47
N SER A 137 -9.57 -13.82 0.06
CA SER A 137 -8.98 -14.78 1.02
C SER A 137 -7.89 -14.17 1.90
N SER A 138 -7.21 -13.12 1.43
CA SER A 138 -6.22 -12.38 2.22
C SER A 138 -6.92 -11.41 3.17
N ILE A 139 -7.86 -10.62 2.64
CA ILE A 139 -8.66 -9.65 3.39
C ILE A 139 -9.34 -10.32 4.59
N ALA A 140 -9.94 -11.49 4.39
CA ALA A 140 -10.62 -12.25 5.43
C ALA A 140 -9.73 -12.75 6.58
N LYS A 141 -8.40 -12.63 6.48
CA LYS A 141 -7.48 -13.03 7.57
C LYS A 141 -7.42 -12.01 8.72
N LYS A 142 -7.96 -10.81 8.53
CA LYS A 142 -8.00 -9.77 9.55
C LYS A 142 -9.39 -9.17 9.64
N ASP A 143 -9.95 -9.13 10.85
CA ASP A 143 -11.33 -8.69 11.07
C ASP A 143 -11.58 -7.25 10.64
N GLY A 144 -10.69 -6.31 10.99
CA GLY A 144 -10.81 -4.89 10.60
C GLY A 144 -10.94 -4.70 9.08
N PRO A 145 -9.91 -5.06 8.28
CA PRO A 145 -9.98 -5.00 6.82
C PRO A 145 -11.17 -5.75 6.21
N ALA A 146 -11.56 -6.90 6.76
CA ALA A 146 -12.72 -7.64 6.28
C ALA A 146 -14.04 -6.89 6.56
N SER A 147 -14.15 -6.27 7.73
CA SER A 147 -15.28 -5.42 8.13
C SER A 147 -15.41 -4.22 7.20
N ASP A 148 -14.30 -3.54 6.95
CA ASP A 148 -14.26 -2.36 6.09
C ASP A 148 -14.61 -2.74 4.65
N TYR A 149 -14.05 -3.84 4.13
CA TYR A 149 -14.40 -4.37 2.81
C TYR A 149 -15.88 -4.75 2.71
N PHE A 150 -16.44 -5.41 3.72
CA PHE A 150 -17.87 -5.75 3.76
C PHE A 150 -18.74 -4.48 3.71
N ARG A 151 -18.40 -3.44 4.48
CA ARG A 151 -19.17 -2.18 4.50
C ARG A 151 -18.99 -1.35 3.23
N ALA A 152 -17.78 -1.28 2.70
CA ALA A 152 -17.43 -0.34 1.63
C ALA A 152 -17.53 -0.94 0.22
N VAL A 153 -17.29 -2.24 0.07
CA VAL A 153 -17.27 -2.92 -1.24
C VAL A 153 -18.48 -3.84 -1.41
N ILE A 154 -18.77 -4.72 -0.44
CA ILE A 154 -19.91 -5.65 -0.52
C ILE A 154 -21.23 -4.90 -0.28
N LYS A 155 -21.28 -4.01 0.71
CA LYS A 155 -22.46 -3.20 1.09
C LYS A 155 -23.72 -4.04 1.36
N GLY A 156 -23.54 -5.28 1.83
CA GLY A 156 -24.63 -6.25 1.98
C GLY A 156 -25.18 -6.83 0.68
N ASP A 157 -24.66 -6.41 -0.49
CA ASP A 157 -25.00 -6.98 -1.79
C ASP A 157 -24.07 -8.16 -2.10
N TRP A 158 -24.60 -9.36 -1.89
CA TRP A 158 -23.90 -10.63 -2.16
C TRP A 158 -24.12 -11.15 -3.58
N LYS A 159 -24.65 -10.32 -4.50
CA LYS A 159 -24.81 -10.70 -5.90
C LYS A 159 -23.47 -11.14 -6.51
N GLY A 160 -23.47 -12.32 -7.12
CA GLY A 160 -22.26 -12.91 -7.73
C GLY A 160 -21.27 -13.55 -6.75
N TRP A 161 -21.63 -13.68 -5.47
CA TRP A 161 -20.98 -14.63 -4.56
C TRP A 161 -21.60 -16.00 -4.72
N SER A 162 -20.77 -17.02 -4.88
CA SER A 162 -21.19 -18.42 -4.79
C SER A 162 -21.22 -18.88 -3.33
N GLU A 163 -21.95 -19.97 -3.07
CA GLU A 163 -21.87 -20.70 -1.80
C GLU A 163 -20.43 -21.02 -1.41
N THR A 164 -19.59 -21.39 -2.39
CA THR A 164 -18.18 -21.71 -2.14
C THR A 164 -17.36 -20.48 -1.74
N ASP A 165 -17.66 -19.29 -2.27
CA ASP A 165 -16.94 -18.07 -1.91
C ASP A 165 -17.21 -17.68 -0.46
N ILE A 166 -18.48 -17.79 -0.04
CA ILE A 166 -18.91 -17.53 1.33
C ILE A 166 -18.35 -18.61 2.26
N SER A 167 -18.45 -19.89 1.86
CA SER A 167 -18.12 -21.01 2.75
C SER A 167 -16.63 -21.25 2.95
N ARG A 168 -15.77 -20.62 2.16
CA ARG A 168 -14.30 -20.73 2.27
C ARG A 168 -13.73 -19.93 3.43
N SER A 169 -14.50 -19.01 4.00
CA SER A 169 -14.05 -18.14 5.07
C SER A 169 -15.11 -18.02 6.16
N PRO A 170 -14.80 -18.38 7.43
CA PRO A 170 -15.68 -18.12 8.55
C PRO A 170 -16.07 -16.64 8.67
N VAL A 171 -15.16 -15.73 8.33
CA VAL A 171 -15.41 -14.28 8.32
C VAL A 171 -16.45 -13.90 7.28
N TRP A 172 -16.40 -14.48 6.07
CA TRP A 172 -17.42 -14.22 5.05
C TRP A 172 -18.76 -14.88 5.40
N MET A 173 -18.75 -16.06 6.01
CA MET A 173 -19.98 -16.66 6.57
C MET A 173 -20.63 -15.73 7.61
N TYR A 174 -19.83 -15.18 8.53
CA TYR A 174 -20.31 -14.25 9.56
C TYR A 174 -20.93 -12.99 8.93
N TYR A 175 -20.22 -12.31 8.01
CA TYR A 175 -20.75 -11.11 7.37
C TYR A 175 -21.98 -11.39 6.49
N TYR A 176 -22.03 -12.55 5.84
CA TYR A 176 -23.20 -12.99 5.09
C TYR A 176 -24.41 -13.15 6.01
N ALA A 177 -24.27 -13.93 7.09
CA ALA A 177 -25.33 -14.11 8.08
C ALA A 177 -25.79 -12.78 8.70
N ARG A 178 -24.84 -11.90 9.02
CA ARG A 178 -25.11 -10.56 9.55
C ARG A 178 -25.93 -9.69 8.58
N SER A 179 -25.64 -9.76 7.28
CA SER A 179 -26.38 -8.98 6.27
C SER A 179 -27.85 -9.38 6.12
N LEU A 180 -28.21 -10.58 6.58
CA LEU A 180 -29.59 -11.11 6.53
C LEU A 180 -30.39 -10.78 7.81
N GLY A 181 -29.85 -9.99 8.74
CA GLY A 181 -30.59 -9.45 9.88
C GLY A 181 -30.97 -10.49 10.94
N HIS A 182 -30.08 -11.46 11.20
CA HIS A 182 -30.27 -12.56 12.18
C HIS A 182 -31.25 -13.68 11.78
N MET A 183 -31.84 -13.65 10.59
CA MET A 183 -32.57 -14.77 9.99
C MET A 183 -31.78 -15.35 8.82
N LEU A 184 -31.22 -16.55 8.98
CA LEU A 184 -30.73 -17.32 7.83
C LEU A 184 -31.96 -17.76 7.01
N PRO A 185 -32.05 -17.49 5.70
CA PRO A 185 -33.22 -17.86 4.91
C PRO A 185 -33.38 -19.39 4.85
N GLU A 186 -34.63 -19.86 4.96
CA GLU A 186 -35.02 -21.28 5.03
C GLU A 186 -34.37 -22.22 4.01
N PRO A 187 -34.16 -21.85 2.73
CA PRO A 187 -33.55 -22.74 1.74
C PRO A 187 -32.10 -23.13 2.07
N MET A 188 -31.42 -22.34 2.91
CA MET A 188 -30.04 -22.62 3.31
C MET A 188 -29.97 -23.40 4.62
N HIS A 189 -31.06 -23.53 5.39
CA HIS A 189 -31.08 -24.25 6.66
C HIS A 189 -30.88 -25.78 6.54
N SER A 190 -31.24 -26.37 5.40
CA SER A 190 -31.28 -27.82 5.22
C SER A 190 -29.99 -28.41 4.64
N GLY A 191 -29.10 -27.58 4.09
CA GLY A 191 -27.81 -27.98 3.52
C GLY A 191 -26.62 -27.92 4.49
N LEU A 192 -25.50 -28.57 4.12
CA LEU A 192 -24.22 -28.53 4.87
C LEU A 192 -23.71 -27.10 5.13
N LEU A 193 -23.98 -26.17 4.20
CA LEU A 193 -23.57 -24.78 4.33
C LEU A 193 -24.31 -24.04 5.44
N GLY A 194 -25.64 -24.18 5.55
CA GLY A 194 -26.39 -23.53 6.63
C GLY A 194 -26.01 -24.04 8.01
N LYS A 195 -25.74 -25.34 8.15
CA LYS A 195 -25.22 -25.89 9.41
C LYS A 195 -23.86 -25.28 9.78
N ARG A 196 -22.95 -25.14 8.82
CA ARG A 196 -21.64 -24.48 9.02
C ARG A 196 -21.77 -23.01 9.38
N ILE A 197 -22.62 -22.26 8.68
CA ILE A 197 -22.85 -20.84 8.96
C ILE A 197 -23.41 -20.64 10.36
N LYS A 198 -24.40 -21.46 10.79
CA LYS A 198 -24.95 -21.40 12.16
C LYS A 198 -23.87 -21.58 13.23
N ASN A 199 -23.01 -22.59 13.08
CA ASN A 199 -21.94 -22.87 14.04
C ASN A 199 -20.91 -21.72 14.10
N VAL A 200 -20.43 -21.25 12.94
CA VAL A 200 -19.46 -20.14 12.86
C VAL A 200 -20.05 -18.85 13.43
N TYR A 201 -21.30 -18.54 13.09
CA TYR A 201 -21.95 -17.33 13.57
C TYR A 201 -22.13 -17.35 15.09
N ALA A 202 -22.55 -18.48 15.68
CA ALA A 202 -22.62 -18.62 17.12
C ALA A 202 -21.24 -18.39 17.77
N ASP A 203 -20.20 -19.08 17.30
CA ASP A 203 -18.85 -18.99 17.86
C ASP A 203 -18.24 -17.58 17.80
N MET A 204 -18.49 -16.84 16.70
CA MET A 204 -17.97 -15.48 16.55
C MET A 204 -18.81 -14.44 17.31
N TYR A 205 -20.14 -14.58 17.32
CA TYR A 205 -21.02 -13.70 18.06
C TYR A 205 -20.74 -13.76 19.58
N PHE A 206 -20.52 -14.96 20.14
CA PHE A 206 -20.16 -15.09 21.56
C PHE A 206 -18.82 -14.41 21.90
N LYS A 207 -17.87 -14.30 20.97
CA LYS A 207 -16.58 -13.63 21.19
C LYS A 207 -16.64 -12.10 21.09
N GLU A 208 -17.63 -11.55 20.40
CA GLU A 208 -17.81 -10.09 20.29
C GLU A 208 -18.56 -9.50 21.49
N PHE A 209 -19.30 -10.32 22.24
CA PHE A 209 -20.22 -9.87 23.31
C PHE A 209 -19.98 -10.52 24.69
N CYS A 210 -18.86 -11.22 24.90
CA CYS A 210 -18.37 -11.72 26.19
C CYS A 210 -16.90 -11.34 26.40
#